data_AF-E1RDJ5-F1
#
_entry.id   AF-E1RDJ5-F1
#
_cell.length_a   1.000
_cell.length_b   1.000
_cell.length_c   1.000
_cell.angle_alpha   90.00
_cell.angle_beta   90.00
_cell.angle_gamma   90.00
#
_symmetry.space_group_name_H-M   'P 1'
#
loop_
_entity.id
_entity.type
_entity.pdbx_description
1 polymer ?
#
loop_
_entity_poly.entity_id
_entity_poly.type
_entity_poly.pdbx_seq_one_letter_code
_entity_poly.pdbx_strand_id
1 'polypeptide(L)' 'MVMATITVNDEVKQELKKIGRKGESYSDIVNRLLIYYCTKKPDAELNDILENEEFTPLDLEAI' A
#
# COMPACT_ATOMS: atom_id res chain seq x y z
N MET A 1 18.01 12.27 9.07
CA MET A 1 16.63 11.77 9.09
C MET A 1 15.73 12.94 8.77
N VAL A 2 14.99 12.92 7.66
CA VAL A 2 14.06 14.02 7.30
C VAL A 2 12.73 13.75 7.97
N MET A 3 12.22 14.70 8.74
CA MET A 3 10.93 14.59 9.42
C MET A 3 9.86 15.29 8.60
N ALA A 4 8.70 14.66 8.47
CA ALA A 4 7.51 15.26 7.89
C ALA A 4 6.42 15.35 8.96
N THR A 5 5.68 16.46 8.99
CA THR A 5 4.51 16.63 9.85
C THR A 5 3.26 16.31 9.05
N ILE A 6 2.46 15.37 9.54
CA ILE A 6 1.18 14.99 8.95
C ILE A 6 0.09 15.39 9.94
N THR A 7 -0.77 16.32 9.53
CA THR A 7 -1.95 16.70 10.32
C THR A 7 -3.07 15.70 10.06
N VAL A 8 -3.68 15.21 11.13
CA VAL A 8 -4.85 14.31 11.08
C VAL A 8 -5.92 14.82 12.04
N ASN A 9 -7.18 14.48 11.79
CA ASN A 9 -8.26 14.76 12.73
C ASN A 9 -8.22 13.79 13.93
N ASP A 10 -9.03 14.06 14.94
CA ASP A 10 -9.06 13.23 16.16
C ASP A 10 -9.56 11.82 15.89
N GLU A 11 -10.50 11.65 14.96
CA GLU A 11 -11.03 10.34 14.56
C GLU A 11 -9.91 9.44 14.01
N VAL A 12 -9.17 9.91 13.01
CA VAL A 12 -8.03 9.21 12.42
C VAL A 12 -6.97 8.92 13.47
N LYS A 13 -6.72 9.86 14.39
CA LYS A 13 -5.78 9.63 15.50
C LYS A 13 -6.22 8.49 16.41
N GLN A 14 -7.52 8.34 16.69
CA GLN A 14 -8.03 7.21 17.46
C GLN A 14 -7.94 5.90 16.68
N GLU A 15 -8.22 5.91 15.38
CA GLU A 15 -8.07 4.72 14.53
C GLU A 15 -6.61 4.24 14.49
N LEU A 16 -5.65 5.16 14.31
CA LEU A 16 -4.22 4.85 14.37
C LEU A 16 -3.83 4.18 15.69
N LYS A 17 -4.38 4.63 16.83
CA LYS A 17 -4.14 3.99 18.14
C LYS A 17 -4.71 2.59 18.24
N LYS A 18 -5.90 2.35 17.67
CA LYS A 18 -6.57 1.02 17.72
C LYS A 18 -5.78 -0.02 16.93
N ILE A 19 -5.19 0.37 15.80
CA ILE A 19 -4.40 -0.53 14.95
C ILE A 19 -2.94 -0.68 15.39
N GLY A 20 -2.48 0.21 16.27
CA GLY A 20 -1.12 0.22 16.80
C GLY A 20 -0.87 -0.91 17.80
N ARG A 21 0.34 -1.46 17.80
CA ARG A 21 0.78 -2.47 18.77
C ARG A 21 1.52 -1.81 19.93
N LYS A 22 1.59 -2.50 21.08
CA LYS A 22 2.34 -2.01 22.25
C LYS A 22 3.80 -1.74 21.85
N GLY A 23 4.23 -0.48 21.97
CA GLY A 23 5.59 -0.05 21.62
C GLY A 23 5.76 0.48 20.19
N GLU A 24 4.75 0.41 19.32
CA GLU A 24 4.78 1.07 18.01
C GLU A 24 4.62 2.59 18.16
N SER A 25 5.42 3.35 17.41
CA SER A 25 5.21 4.77 17.19
C SER A 25 4.21 5.03 16.06
N TYR A 26 3.70 6.26 15.93
CA TYR A 26 2.87 6.64 14.78
C TYR A 26 3.62 6.47 13.46
N SER A 27 4.93 6.70 13.42
CA SER A 27 5.75 6.50 12.23
C SER A 27 5.78 5.03 11.80
N ASP A 28 5.83 4.09 12.76
CA ASP A 28 5.82 2.65 12.47
C ASP A 28 4.47 2.23 11.88
N ILE A 29 3.38 2.73 12.46
CA ILE A 29 2.02 2.47 12.00
C ILE A 29 1.82 3.00 10.58
N VAL A 30 2.23 4.25 10.33
CA VAL A 30 2.12 4.89 9.00
C VAL A 30 2.95 4.14 7.96
N ASN A 31 4.20 3.77 8.27
CA ASN A 31 5.02 2.98 7.35
C ASN A 31 4.40 1.63 7.03
N ARG A 32 3.85 0.92 8.03
CA ARG A 32 3.16 -0.34 7.81
C ARG A 32 1.93 -0.19 6.90
N LEU A 33 1.14 0.86 7.10
CA LEU A 33 0.00 1.16 6.24
C LEU A 33 0.42 1.50 4.81
N LEU A 34 1.49 2.28 4.63
CA LEU A 34 2.05 2.60 3.32
C LEU A 34 2.53 1.34 2.60
N ILE A 35 3.27 0.47 3.28
CA ILE A 35 3.71 -0.81 2.71
C ILE A 35 2.50 -1.63 2.30
N TYR A 36 1.51 -1.80 3.19
CA TYR A 36 0.30 -2.55 2.89
C TYR A 36 -0.42 -2.01 1.66
N TYR A 37 -0.62 -0.69 1.57
CA TYR A 37 -1.27 -0.05 0.43
C TYR A 37 -0.46 -0.22 -0.87
N CYS A 38 0.86 0.00 -0.81
CA CYS A 38 1.75 -0.16 -1.95
C CYS A 38 1.88 -1.61 -2.42
N THR A 39 1.63 -2.60 -1.56
CA THR A 39 1.57 -4.02 -1.97
C THR A 39 0.19 -4.39 -2.51
N LYS A 40 -0.89 -3.92 -1.87
CA LYS A 40 -2.26 -4.29 -2.26
C LYS A 40 -2.76 -3.59 -3.52
N LYS A 41 -2.25 -2.39 -3.84
CA LYS A 41 -2.65 -1.68 -5.04
C LYS A 41 -2.15 -2.38 -6.32
N PRO A 42 -0.86 -2.77 -6.45
CA PRO A 42 -0.40 -3.60 -7.55
C PRO A 42 -1.16 -4.92 -7.63
N ASP A 43 -1.45 -5.58 -6.50
CA ASP A 43 -2.24 -6.82 -6.49
C ASP A 43 -3.59 -6.63 -7.22
N ALA A 44 -4.28 -5.52 -7.00
CA ALA A 44 -5.59 -5.28 -7.61
C ALA A 44 -5.49 -5.06 -9.13
N GLU A 45 -4.54 -4.25 -9.59
CA GLU A 45 -4.29 -4.00 -11.01
C GLU A 45 -3.81 -5.27 -11.73
N LEU A 46 -2.91 -6.04 -11.11
CA LEU A 46 -2.45 -7.33 -11.63
C LEU A 46 -3.57 -8.37 -11.66
N ASN A 47 -4.40 -8.45 -10.62
CA ASN A 47 -5.53 -9.38 -10.60
C ASN A 47 -6.54 -9.04 -11.71
N ASP A 48 -6.81 -7.75 -11.95
CA ASP A 48 -7.68 -7.32 -13.03
C ASP A 48 -7.14 -7.73 -14.40
N ILE A 49 -5.85 -7.52 -14.66
CA ILE A 49 -5.17 -7.98 -15.89
C ILE A 49 -5.27 -9.51 -16.02
N LEU A 50 -4.99 -10.25 -14.95
CA LEU A 50 -5.03 -11.72 -14.96
C LEU A 50 -6.45 -12.29 -15.19
N GLU A 51 -7.49 -11.61 -14.70
CA GLU A 51 -8.88 -12.06 -14.84
C GLU A 51 -9.51 -11.64 -16.17
N ASN A 52 -9.18 -10.44 -16.67
CA ASN A 52 -9.93 -9.81 -17.75
C ASN A 52 -9.15 -9.65 -19.07
N GLU A 53 -7.82 -9.72 -19.07
CA GLU A 53 -7.04 -9.61 -20.30
C GLU A 53 -6.69 -10.99 -20.90
N GLU A 54 -6.87 -11.12 -22.21
CA GLU A 54 -6.44 -12.31 -22.95
C GLU A 54 -4.91 -12.33 -23.05
N PHE A 55 -4.29 -13.43 -22.61
CA PHE A 55 -2.84 -13.59 -22.68
C PHE A 55 -2.37 -13.51 -24.14
N THR A 56 -1.61 -12.47 -24.47
CA THR A 56 -0.98 -12.31 -25.78
C THR A 56 0.48 -12.75 -25.66
N PRO A 57 0.91 -13.85 -26.31
CA PRO A 57 2.30 -14.29 -26.29
C PRO A 57 3.20 -13.19 -26.85
N LEU A 58 4.33 -12.95 -26.17
CA LEU A 58 5.33 -12.02 -26.68
C LEU A 58 5.98 -12.64 -27.92
N ASP A 59 5.74 -12.05 -29.09
CA ASP A 59 6.36 -12.50 -30.33
C ASP A 59 7.83 -12.01 -30.39
N LEU A 60 8.73 -12.94 -30.07
CA LEU A 60 10.18 -12.69 -30.04
C LEU A 60 10.81 -12.61 -31.43
N GLU A 61 10.08 -12.96 -32.49
CA GLU A 61 10.59 -12.88 -33.88
C GLU A 61 10.38 -11.51 -34.52
N ALA A 62 9.68 -10.59 -33.85
CA ALA A 62 9.38 -9.23 -34.32
C ALA A 62 10.31 -8.13 -33.77
N ILE A 63 11.39 -8.48 -33.06
CA ILE A 63 12.36 -7.55 -32.46
C ILE A 63 13.76 -7.76 -33.06
#